data_AF-A0A497T681-F1
#
_entry.id   AF-A0A497T681-F1
#
_cell.length_a   1.000
_cell.length_b   1.000
_cell.length_c   1.000
_cell.angle_alpha   90.00
_cell.angle_beta   90.00
_cell.angle_gamma   90.00
#
_symmetry.space_group_name_H-M   'P 1'
#
loop_
_entity.id
_entity.type
_entity.pdbx_description
1 polymer ?
#
loop_
_entity_poly.entity_id
_entity_poly.type
_entity_poly.pdbx_seq_one_letter_code
_entity_poly.pdbx_strand_id
1 'polypeptide(L)' 'MKTYQPPAPAPQPSPQEVQLRKELSDTITDIIFDAQDVGFELAMLECPNRDKCPLVQKTRELIKKVRKLVEIQRKMPRP' A
#
# COMPACT_ATOMS: atom_id res chain seq x y z
N MET A 1 -3.56 -28.75 43.30
CA MET A 1 -3.39 -28.89 41.84
C MET A 1 -4.15 -27.76 41.17
N LYS A 2 -3.49 -26.81 40.49
CA LYS A 2 -4.18 -25.78 39.71
C LYS A 2 -4.53 -26.39 38.34
N THR A 3 -5.80 -26.44 38.00
CA THR A 3 -6.29 -26.88 36.68
C THR A 3 -5.83 -25.87 35.62
N TYR A 4 -5.06 -26.32 34.65
CA TYR A 4 -4.71 -25.53 33.48
C TYR A 4 -5.96 -25.38 32.60
N GLN A 5 -6.39 -24.15 32.34
CA GLN A 5 -7.47 -23.85 31.41
C GLN A 5 -6.83 -23.22 30.16
N PRO A 6 -6.99 -23.82 28.97
CA PRO A 6 -6.43 -23.26 27.76
C PRO A 6 -7.03 -21.87 27.47
N PRO A 7 -6.25 -20.93 26.92
CA PRO A 7 -6.73 -19.59 26.61
C PRO A 7 -7.89 -19.67 25.61
N ALA A 8 -8.91 -18.82 25.79
CA ALA A 8 -10.03 -18.72 24.87
C ALA A 8 -9.54 -18.39 23.45
N PRO A 9 -10.16 -18.97 22.40
CA PRO A 9 -9.78 -18.66 21.02
C PRO A 9 -9.95 -17.16 20.74
N ALA A 10 -8.97 -16.58 20.03
CA ALA A 10 -9.02 -15.18 19.65
C ALA A 10 -10.28 -14.88 18.83
N PRO A 11 -10.88 -13.67 18.95
CA PRO A 11 -12.02 -13.27 18.13
C PRO A 11 -11.68 -13.43 16.64
N GLN A 12 -12.47 -14.22 15.92
CA GLN A 12 -12.34 -14.33 14.48
C GLN A 12 -12.92 -13.07 13.82
N PRO A 13 -12.27 -12.52 12.78
CA PRO A 13 -12.84 -11.39 12.05
C PRO A 13 -14.17 -11.78 11.41
N SER A 14 -15.12 -10.87 11.45
CA SER A 14 -16.42 -11.01 10.79
C SER A 14 -16.26 -11.11 9.27
N PRO A 15 -17.23 -11.71 8.55
CA PRO A 15 -17.20 -11.76 7.08
C PRO A 15 -17.07 -10.38 6.44
N GLN A 16 -17.69 -9.35 7.04
CA GLN A 16 -17.58 -7.96 6.55
C GLN A 16 -16.16 -7.41 6.71
N GLU A 17 -15.48 -7.68 7.83
CA GLU A 17 -14.10 -7.24 8.04
C GLU A 17 -13.13 -7.93 7.08
N VAL A 18 -13.35 -9.22 6.77
CA VAL A 18 -12.55 -9.94 5.77
C VAL A 18 -12.72 -9.32 4.39
N GLN A 19 -13.96 -9.03 3.98
CA GLN A 19 -14.25 -8.39 2.69
C GLN A 19 -13.62 -7.00 2.57
N LEU A 20 -13.75 -6.15 3.61
CA LEU A 20 -13.14 -4.83 3.62
C LEU A 20 -11.61 -4.88 3.56
N ARG A 21 -10.98 -5.85 4.24
CA ARG A 21 -9.52 -6.05 4.17
C ARG A 21 -9.09 -6.45 2.76
N LYS A 22 -9.87 -7.28 2.08
CA LYS A 22 -9.61 -7.67 0.69
C LYS A 22 -9.72 -6.47 -0.24
N GLU A 23 -10.83 -5.74 -0.21
CA GLU A 23 -11.03 -4.54 -1.05
C GLU A 23 -9.96 -3.48 -0.82
N LEU A 24 -9.55 -3.28 0.43
CA LEU A 24 -8.45 -2.37 0.77
C LEU A 24 -7.12 -2.86 0.16
N SER A 25 -6.83 -4.16 0.26
CA SER A 25 -5.60 -4.75 -0.30
C SER A 25 -5.57 -4.65 -1.83
N ASP A 26 -6.70 -4.91 -2.48
CA ASP A 26 -6.85 -4.80 -3.93
C ASP A 26 -6.65 -3.33 -4.36
N THR A 27 -7.35 -2.40 -3.73
CA THR A 27 -7.22 -0.96 -4.01
C THR A 27 -5.81 -0.43 -3.78
N ILE A 28 -5.12 -0.86 -2.71
CA ILE A 28 -3.72 -0.50 -2.46
C ILE A 28 -2.82 -0.99 -3.60
N THR A 29 -3.06 -2.22 -4.08
CA THR A 29 -2.29 -2.82 -5.16
C THR A 29 -2.46 -2.03 -6.45
N ASP A 30 -3.69 -1.66 -6.81
CA ASP A 30 -3.97 -0.84 -7.99
C ASP A 30 -3.26 0.52 -7.92
N ILE A 31 -3.36 1.22 -6.77
CA ILE A 31 -2.68 2.51 -6.57
C ILE A 31 -1.16 2.38 -6.72
N ILE A 32 -0.58 1.27 -6.25
CA ILE A 32 0.87 1.02 -6.37
C ILE A 32 1.26 0.86 -7.85
N PHE A 33 0.47 0.13 -8.64
CA PHE A 33 0.74 -0.06 -10.06
C PHE A 33 0.56 1.23 -10.85
N ASP A 34 -0.58 1.92 -10.68
CA ASP A 34 -0.84 3.20 -11.35
C ASP A 34 0.26 4.22 -11.06
N ALA A 35 0.73 4.30 -9.81
CA ALA A 35 1.80 5.20 -9.46
C ALA A 35 3.15 4.80 -10.06
N GLN A 36 3.44 3.49 -10.22
CA GLN A 36 4.65 3.04 -10.90
C GLN A 36 4.63 3.43 -12.38
N ASP A 37 3.49 3.28 -13.06
CA ASP A 37 3.32 3.68 -14.46
C ASP A 37 3.58 5.18 -14.63
N VAL A 38 2.99 6.03 -13.78
CA VAL A 38 3.28 7.47 -13.78
C VAL A 38 4.77 7.74 -13.49
N GLY A 39 5.41 6.92 -12.65
CA GLY A 39 6.85 6.98 -12.39
C GLY A 39 7.71 6.67 -13.60
N PHE A 40 7.32 5.68 -14.42
CA PHE A 40 7.98 5.34 -15.66
C PHE A 40 7.83 6.44 -16.70
N GLU A 41 6.61 6.96 -16.89
CA GLU A 41 6.35 8.10 -17.77
C GLU A 41 7.19 9.32 -17.36
N LEU A 42 7.29 9.60 -16.06
CA LEU A 42 8.13 10.67 -15.56
C LEU A 42 9.63 10.44 -15.85
N ALA A 43 10.09 9.20 -15.86
CA ALA A 43 11.49 8.87 -16.16
C ALA A 43 11.83 9.14 -17.62
N MET A 44 10.88 8.88 -18.52
CA MET A 44 10.99 9.11 -19.97
C MET A 44 10.69 10.57 -20.38
N LEU A 45 10.12 11.38 -19.48
CA LEU A 45 9.72 12.75 -19.76
C LEU A 45 10.92 13.66 -20.08
N GLU A 46 10.98 14.13 -21.32
CA GLU A 46 11.86 15.22 -21.75
C GLU A 46 11.19 16.58 -21.48
N CYS A 47 11.57 17.23 -20.39
CA CYS A 47 11.04 18.54 -20.00
C CYS A 47 12.19 19.52 -19.66
N PRO A 48 12.31 20.66 -20.36
CA PRO A 48 13.38 21.65 -20.11
C PRO A 48 13.35 22.24 -18.70
N ASN A 49 12.17 22.30 -18.09
CA ASN A 49 11.95 22.86 -16.75
C ASN A 49 11.65 21.77 -15.71
N ARG A 50 12.13 20.54 -15.92
CA ARG A 50 11.82 19.37 -15.06
C ARG A 50 12.02 19.66 -13.58
N ASP A 51 13.09 20.38 -13.21
CA ASP A 51 13.40 20.69 -11.82
C ASP A 51 12.46 21.72 -11.18
N LYS A 52 11.82 22.58 -11.98
CA LYS A 52 10.85 23.59 -11.53
C LYS A 52 9.40 23.18 -11.79
N CYS A 53 9.17 22.06 -12.46
CA CYS A 53 7.84 21.59 -12.83
C CYS A 53 7.09 21.03 -11.61
N PRO A 54 5.94 21.62 -11.20
CA PRO A 54 5.20 21.14 -10.03
C PRO A 54 4.72 19.70 -10.17
N LEU A 55 4.38 19.26 -11.38
CA LEU A 55 3.95 17.89 -11.66
C LEU A 55 5.09 16.91 -11.37
N VAL A 56 6.31 17.20 -11.85
CA VAL A 56 7.50 16.37 -11.59
C VAL A 56 7.76 16.23 -10.09
N GLN A 57 7.67 17.34 -9.33
CA GLN A 57 7.92 17.31 -7.90
C GLN A 57 6.85 16.49 -7.16
N LYS A 58 5.57 16.70 -7.47
CA LYS A 58 4.46 15.93 -6.89
C LYS A 58 4.55 14.44 -7.23
N THR A 59 4.92 14.09 -8.46
CA THR A 59 5.11 12.69 -8.84
C THR A 59 6.30 12.07 -8.11
N ARG A 60 7.43 12.78 -7.95
CA ARG A 60 8.55 12.29 -7.12
C ARG A 60 8.13 12.03 -5.67
N GLU A 61 7.31 12.91 -5.09
CA GLU A 61 6.75 12.70 -3.76
C GLU A 61 5.78 11.51 -3.69
N LEU A 62 4.94 11.34 -4.70
CA LEU A 62 4.04 10.18 -4.84
C LEU A 62 4.85 8.88 -4.83
N ILE A 63 5.88 8.76 -5.67
CA ILE A 63 6.74 7.56 -5.74
C ILE A 63 7.39 7.25 -4.39
N LYS A 64 7.84 8.27 -3.65
CA LYS A 64 8.40 8.08 -2.29
C LYS A 64 7.36 7.51 -1.32
N LYS A 65 6.11 8.01 -1.38
CA LYS A 65 5.01 7.51 -0.53
C LYS A 65 4.60 6.09 -0.93
N VAL A 66 4.54 5.79 -2.21
CA VAL A 66 4.21 4.46 -2.75
C VAL A 66 5.25 3.43 -2.35
N ARG A 67 6.55 3.77 -2.38
CA ARG A 67 7.61 2.87 -1.86
C ARG A 67 7.39 2.52 -0.38
N LYS A 68 7.05 3.50 0.45
CA LYS A 68 6.70 3.26 1.87
C LYS A 68 5.44 2.40 1.99
N LEU A 69 4.44 2.64 1.15
CA LEU A 69 3.20 1.85 1.12
C LEU A 69 3.48 0.39 0.79
N VAL A 70 4.34 0.11 -0.20
CA VAL A 70 4.78 -1.25 -0.53
C VAL A 70 5.48 -1.92 0.65
N GLU A 71 6.37 -1.21 1.36
CA GLU A 71 7.04 -1.75 2.56
C GLU A 71 6.05 -2.08 3.67
N ILE A 72 5.01 -1.28 3.85
CA ILE A 72 3.94 -1.51 4.81
C ILE A 72 3.08 -2.71 4.37
N GLN A 73 2.66 -2.74 3.10
CA GLN A 73 1.84 -3.83 2.54
C GLN A 73 2.54 -5.19 2.68
N ARG A 74 3.86 -5.25 2.47
CA ARG A 74 4.67 -6.47 2.67
C ARG A 74 4.70 -6.97 4.12
N LYS A 75 4.47 -6.09 5.10
CA LYS A 75 4.45 -6.42 6.53
C LYS A 75 3.04 -6.77 7.01
N MET A 76 2.01 -6.47 6.24
CA MET A 76 0.65 -6.83 6.60
C MET A 76 0.44 -8.34 6.40
N PRO A 77 -0.28 -9.02 7.31
CA PRO A 77 -0.74 -10.38 7.07
C PRO A 77 -1.54 -10.39 5.78
N ARG A 78 -1.24 -11.33 4.87
CA ARG A 78 -2.09 -11.54 3.70
C ARG A 78 -3.49 -11.92 4.20
N PRO A 79 -4.56 -11.35 3.62
CA PRO A 79 -5.93 -11.73 3.96
C PRO A 79 -6.16 -13.23 3.75
#